data_AF-A0A7J8AHH9-F1
#
_entry.id   AF-A0A7J8AHH9-F1
#
_cell.length_a   1.000
_cell.length_b   1.000
_cell.length_c   1.000
_cell.angle_alpha   90.00
_cell.angle_beta   90.00
_cell.angle_gamma   90.00
#
_symmetry.space_group_name_H-M   'P 1'
#
loop_
_entity.id
_entity.type
_entity.pdbx_description
1 polymer ?
#
loop_
_entity_poly.entity_id
_entity_poly.type
_entity_poly.pdbx_seq_one_letter_code
_entity_poly.pdbx_strand_id
1 'polypeptide(L)'
;MAAADSVLGSLVTDLYDVQAFKFGHFVLKSGLSSPVYIDLRGIVSRPRLLSQVAEILFQTAQNAGIKFDTVCGVPYTALPLATIICSTNQIPMLIRRKETKDYGTKRLVEGAVNPGEACLIIEDVITSGSSVLETVEVLQKEGLQVTDAVVLLDREQGGRDKLQEHGIRLHSVCTLSKMLAILEQQEKIDAEMVERVKRFIQENVFVAADHNGSLPSVKKAPKELSFGARAELPRIHPVASKLLRLMQKKETNLCVSADISESRELLQLADALGPSICMLKTHVDILNDFTLDVMEELTTLAKRHEFLIFEDRKFADIGNTVKKQYEGGVFKIASWADVVNAHAVPGPGVLKGLQEVGLPLRRACLLIAEMSSAGSLATGNYRKAAVRMAEEHSEFVIGFISGSRVSMKPEFLHLTPGVQLEAGGDNLGQQYNSPQEVIGKRGSDIIIVGRGIITSANRLQAAEMYRKAAWEAYLSRLGV
;
A
#
# COMPACT_ATOMS: atom_id res chain seq x y z
N MET A 1 5.62 -40.58 17.24
CA MET A 1 4.78 -39.41 17.57
C MET A 1 5.18 -38.80 18.91
N ALA A 2 5.08 -39.49 20.06
CA ALA A 2 5.40 -38.92 21.38
C ALA A 2 6.80 -38.27 21.53
N ALA A 3 7.85 -38.86 20.97
CA ALA A 3 9.21 -38.30 21.04
C ALA A 3 9.43 -37.08 20.12
N ALA A 4 8.68 -36.97 19.02
CA ALA A 4 8.76 -35.82 18.12
C ALA A 4 7.98 -34.62 18.71
N ASP A 5 6.83 -34.89 19.33
CA ASP A 5 6.05 -33.88 20.05
C ASP A 5 6.82 -33.34 21.28
N SER A 6 7.61 -34.18 21.98
CA SER A 6 8.42 -33.72 23.12
C SER A 6 9.59 -32.82 22.70
N VAL A 7 10.28 -33.14 21.59
CA VAL A 7 11.35 -32.30 21.03
C VAL A 7 10.81 -30.96 20.55
N LEU A 8 9.66 -30.97 19.86
CA LEU A 8 9.00 -29.75 19.42
C LEU A 8 8.53 -28.89 20.61
N GLY A 9 8.01 -29.53 21.66
CA GLY A 9 7.63 -28.86 22.91
C GLY A 9 8.78 -28.10 23.55
N SER A 10 9.94 -28.74 23.70
CA SER A 10 11.15 -28.09 24.25
C SER A 10 11.62 -26.92 23.37
N LEU A 11 11.65 -27.11 22.05
CA LEU A 11 12.07 -26.06 21.12
C LEU A 11 11.15 -24.83 21.22
N VAL A 12 9.84 -25.03 21.28
CA VAL A 12 8.87 -23.93 21.42
C VAL A 12 9.10 -23.16 22.71
N THR A 13 9.39 -23.85 23.82
CA THR A 13 9.74 -23.21 25.10
C THR A 13 11.02 -22.38 24.97
N ASP A 14 12.08 -22.93 24.39
CA ASP A 14 13.35 -22.23 24.23
C ASP A 14 13.22 -20.98 23.34
N LEU A 15 12.44 -21.07 22.25
CA LEU A 15 12.13 -19.95 21.37
C LEU A 15 11.30 -18.88 22.07
N TYR A 16 10.36 -19.26 22.94
CA TYR A 16 9.60 -18.31 23.75
C TYR A 16 10.50 -17.58 24.74
N ASP A 17 11.36 -18.31 25.47
CA ASP A 17 12.22 -17.75 26.52
C ASP A 17 13.28 -16.78 25.98
N VAL A 18 13.72 -16.95 24.72
CA VAL A 18 14.61 -15.99 24.03
C VAL A 18 13.85 -14.85 23.33
N GLN A 19 12.54 -14.72 23.56
CA GLN A 19 11.66 -13.74 22.94
C GLN A 19 11.62 -13.81 21.41
N ALA A 20 11.83 -15.00 20.82
CA ALA A 20 11.57 -15.20 19.40
C ALA A 20 10.07 -15.14 19.10
N PHE A 21 9.23 -15.55 20.05
CA PHE A 21 7.79 -15.36 20.02
C PHE A 21 7.39 -14.23 20.96
N LYS A 22 6.75 -13.19 20.43
CA LYS A 22 6.28 -12.04 21.19
C LYS A 22 4.78 -11.88 21.03
N PHE A 23 4.08 -11.67 22.13
CA PHE A 23 2.63 -11.50 22.19
C PHE A 23 2.27 -10.11 22.72
N GLY A 24 1.25 -9.50 22.13
CA GLY A 24 0.92 -8.09 22.34
C GLY A 24 0.67 -7.36 21.03
N HIS A 25 0.71 -6.02 21.06
CA HIS A 25 0.38 -5.23 19.87
C HIS A 25 1.62 -4.99 18.99
N PHE A 26 1.72 -5.68 17.86
CA PHE A 26 2.82 -5.50 16.90
C PHE A 26 2.32 -5.04 15.54
N VAL A 27 3.00 -4.06 14.95
CA VAL A 27 2.71 -3.64 13.56
C VAL A 27 3.58 -4.44 12.62
N LEU A 28 2.97 -5.30 11.80
CA LEU A 28 3.68 -6.11 10.81
C LEU A 28 4.16 -5.25 9.62
N LYS A 29 5.09 -5.79 8.81
CA LYS A 29 5.49 -5.18 7.53
C LYS A 29 4.29 -4.97 6.59
N SER A 30 3.25 -5.81 6.68
CA SER A 30 1.97 -5.62 5.97
C SER A 30 1.22 -4.36 6.42
N GLY A 31 1.47 -3.85 7.63
CA GLY A 31 0.75 -2.74 8.25
C GLY A 31 -0.39 -3.19 9.16
N LEU A 32 -0.66 -4.49 9.20
CA LEU A 32 -1.65 -5.08 10.11
C LEU A 32 -1.14 -5.02 11.54
N SER A 33 -2.05 -4.70 12.47
CA SER A 33 -1.82 -4.93 13.90
C SER A 33 -2.00 -6.41 14.17
N SER A 34 -0.90 -7.08 14.53
CA SER A 34 -0.85 -8.50 14.84
C SER A 34 -0.69 -8.69 16.35
N PRO A 35 -1.50 -9.57 16.97
CA PRO A 35 -1.37 -9.95 18.38
C PRO A 35 -0.11 -10.80 18.64
N VAL A 36 0.56 -11.26 17.58
CA VAL A 36 1.78 -12.08 17.63
C VAL A 36 2.84 -11.58 16.66
N TYR A 37 4.09 -11.51 17.11
CA TYR A 37 5.24 -11.21 16.28
C TYR A 37 6.32 -12.27 16.50
N ILE A 38 6.80 -12.86 15.40
CA ILE A 38 7.87 -13.85 15.41
C ILE A 38 9.13 -13.18 14.88
N ASP A 39 10.20 -13.17 15.68
CA ASP A 39 11.50 -12.61 15.33
C ASP A 39 12.63 -13.57 15.69
N LEU A 40 12.97 -14.44 14.75
CA LEU A 40 14.01 -15.46 14.94
C LEU A 40 15.42 -14.88 14.82
N ARG A 41 15.61 -13.59 14.50
CA ARG A 41 16.96 -13.00 14.40
C ARG A 41 17.72 -13.05 15.72
N GLY A 42 17.01 -13.01 16.85
CA GLY A 42 17.62 -13.10 18.17
C GLY A 42 18.38 -14.41 18.42
N ILE A 43 17.98 -15.51 17.77
CA ILE A 43 18.58 -16.83 18.01
C ILE A 43 20.03 -16.90 17.49
N VAL A 44 20.45 -15.99 16.61
CA VAL A 44 21.85 -15.92 16.14
C VAL A 44 22.84 -15.71 17.29
N SER A 45 22.39 -15.06 18.37
CA SER A 45 23.17 -14.86 19.60
C SER A 45 23.14 -16.06 20.55
N ARG A 46 22.47 -17.16 20.18
CA ARG A 46 22.25 -18.36 20.98
C ARG A 46 22.69 -19.60 20.19
N PRO A 47 24.00 -19.87 20.06
CA PRO A 47 24.52 -20.90 19.16
C PRO A 47 23.91 -22.30 19.34
N ARG A 48 23.63 -22.72 20.58
CA ARG A 48 22.98 -24.02 20.85
C ARG A 48 21.58 -24.11 20.23
N LEU A 49 20.75 -23.08 20.44
CA LEU A 49 19.39 -23.01 19.91
C LEU A 49 19.40 -22.86 18.38
N LEU A 50 20.32 -22.04 17.85
CA LEU A 50 20.51 -21.88 16.41
C LEU A 50 20.88 -23.22 15.74
N SER A 51 21.83 -23.98 16.32
CA SER A 51 22.20 -25.31 15.82
C SER A 51 21.05 -26.31 15.92
N GLN A 52 20.27 -26.26 16.99
CA GLN A 52 19.10 -27.13 17.16
C GLN A 52 18.02 -26.85 16.12
N VAL A 53 17.72 -25.58 15.84
CA VAL A 53 16.77 -25.19 14.78
C VAL A 53 17.27 -25.63 13.41
N ALA A 54 18.56 -25.42 13.12
CA ALA A 54 19.18 -25.87 11.87
C ALA A 54 19.08 -27.39 11.67
N GLU A 55 19.37 -28.17 12.72
CA GLU A 55 19.24 -29.63 12.69
C GLU A 55 17.80 -30.07 12.44
N ILE A 56 16.82 -29.46 13.11
CA ILE A 56 15.40 -29.80 12.93
C ILE A 56 14.92 -29.49 11.50
N LEU A 57 15.31 -28.35 10.93
CA LEU A 57 15.02 -28.02 9.53
C LEU A 57 15.62 -29.06 8.57
N PHE A 58 16.87 -29.47 8.81
CA PHE A 58 17.53 -30.49 8.00
C PHE A 58 16.84 -31.85 8.12
N GLN A 59 16.48 -32.27 9.34
CA GLN A 59 15.72 -33.50 9.57
C GLN A 59 14.34 -33.47 8.90
N THR A 60 13.65 -32.32 8.89
CA THR A 60 12.40 -32.16 8.14
C THR A 60 12.62 -32.40 6.63
N ALA A 61 13.72 -31.92 6.07
CA ALA A 61 14.08 -32.18 4.67
C ALA A 61 14.32 -33.68 4.42
N GLN A 62 15.10 -34.33 5.30
CA GLN A 62 15.42 -35.76 5.19
C GLN A 62 14.18 -36.65 5.32
N ASN A 63 13.31 -36.36 6.30
CA ASN A 63 12.08 -37.10 6.53
C ASN A 63 11.09 -36.98 5.38
N ALA A 64 11.09 -35.84 4.68
CA ALA A 64 10.30 -35.63 3.46
C ALA A 64 10.93 -36.28 2.22
N GLY A 65 12.14 -36.86 2.32
CA GLY A 65 12.83 -37.51 1.22
C GLY A 65 13.27 -36.56 0.10
N ILE A 66 13.52 -35.29 0.45
CA ILE A 66 13.88 -34.25 -0.53
C ILE A 66 15.30 -34.51 -1.03
N LYS A 67 15.48 -34.52 -2.35
CA LYS A 67 16.80 -34.62 -2.99
C LYS A 67 17.21 -33.24 -3.48
N PHE A 68 18.43 -32.84 -3.15
CA PHE A 68 19.00 -31.55 -3.51
C PHE A 68 20.52 -31.64 -3.52
N ASP A 69 21.15 -30.82 -4.35
CA ASP A 69 22.60 -30.72 -4.52
C ASP A 69 23.15 -29.51 -3.74
N THR A 70 22.37 -28.44 -3.64
CA THR A 70 22.75 -27.21 -2.96
C THR A 70 21.63 -26.69 -2.06
N VAL A 71 21.98 -25.82 -1.11
CA VAL A 71 21.02 -25.16 -0.21
C VAL A 71 21.14 -23.65 -0.31
N CYS A 72 20.01 -22.95 -0.33
CA CYS A 72 19.96 -21.50 -0.25
C CYS A 72 19.02 -21.04 0.87
N GLY A 73 19.55 -20.25 1.82
CA GLY A 73 18.75 -19.60 2.85
C GLY A 73 18.14 -18.29 2.36
N VAL A 74 16.86 -18.06 2.64
CA VAL A 74 16.22 -16.77 2.33
C VAL A 74 16.84 -15.63 3.17
N PRO A 75 17.25 -14.50 2.57
CA PRO A 75 17.88 -13.42 3.32
C PRO A 75 16.92 -12.68 4.28
N TYR A 76 17.32 -12.32 5.49
CA TYR A 76 18.64 -12.54 6.12
C TYR A 76 18.60 -13.61 7.21
N THR A 77 17.44 -13.85 7.85
CA THR A 77 17.34 -14.67 9.06
C THR A 77 17.62 -16.15 8.80
N ALA A 78 17.28 -16.66 7.63
CA ALA A 78 17.53 -18.06 7.28
C ALA A 78 18.96 -18.33 6.80
N LEU A 79 19.78 -17.29 6.55
CA LEU A 79 21.18 -17.48 6.13
C LEU A 79 22.04 -18.20 7.19
N PRO A 80 22.07 -17.78 8.48
CA PRO A 80 22.80 -18.53 9.51
C PRO A 80 22.32 -19.98 9.67
N LEU A 81 21.02 -20.23 9.52
CA LEU A 81 20.45 -21.58 9.59
C LEU A 81 20.96 -22.44 8.44
N ALA A 82 20.87 -21.95 7.20
CA ALA A 82 21.41 -22.61 6.02
C ALA A 82 22.93 -22.83 6.12
N THR A 83 23.70 -21.86 6.64
CA THR A 83 25.14 -22.00 6.87
C THR A 83 25.46 -23.17 7.79
N ILE A 84 24.73 -23.33 8.90
CA ILE A 84 24.95 -24.44 9.83
C ILE A 84 24.56 -25.77 9.21
N ILE A 85 23.42 -25.86 8.52
CA ILE A 85 23.01 -27.07 7.79
C ILE A 85 24.10 -27.50 6.81
N CYS A 86 24.58 -26.56 5.99
CA CYS A 86 25.60 -26.83 4.97
C CYS A 86 26.93 -27.24 5.57
N SER A 87 27.42 -26.49 6.56
CA SER A 87 28.70 -26.75 7.21
C SER A 87 28.71 -28.10 7.94
N THR A 88 27.61 -28.44 8.62
CA THR A 88 27.51 -29.68 9.40
C THR A 88 27.41 -30.90 8.50
N ASN A 89 26.68 -30.80 7.39
CA ASN A 89 26.39 -31.92 6.49
C ASN A 89 27.27 -31.96 5.22
N GLN A 90 28.24 -31.05 5.12
CA GLN A 90 29.16 -30.93 3.98
C GLN A 90 28.43 -30.73 2.63
N ILE A 91 27.40 -29.88 2.64
CA ILE A 91 26.56 -29.56 1.47
C ILE A 91 26.95 -28.18 0.92
N PRO A 92 27.11 -28.01 -0.40
CA PRO A 92 27.35 -26.69 -1.00
C PRO A 92 26.22 -25.70 -0.69
N MET A 93 26.61 -24.48 -0.29
CA MET A 93 25.69 -23.39 0.03
C MET A 93 25.72 -22.33 -1.07
N LEU A 94 24.53 -21.83 -1.43
CA LEU A 94 24.35 -20.63 -2.24
C LEU A 94 23.83 -19.49 -1.36
N ILE A 95 24.30 -18.27 -1.62
CA ILE A 95 23.83 -17.06 -0.96
C ILE A 95 23.17 -16.17 -1.99
N ARG A 96 21.84 -16.01 -1.91
CA ARG A 96 21.12 -14.99 -2.65
C ARG A 96 21.28 -13.65 -1.95
N ARG A 97 21.71 -12.61 -2.67
CA ARG A 97 21.75 -11.24 -2.16
C ARG A 97 20.39 -10.57 -2.29
N LYS A 98 20.10 -9.66 -1.36
CA LYS A 98 18.89 -8.84 -1.40
C LYS A 98 19.07 -7.61 -2.27
N GLU A 99 20.22 -6.96 -2.20
CA GLU A 99 20.56 -5.79 -3.03
C GLU A 99 21.56 -6.17 -4.14
N THR A 100 21.36 -5.64 -5.36
CA THR A 100 22.39 -5.64 -6.40
C THR A 100 23.50 -4.64 -6.05
N LYS A 101 24.76 -5.05 -6.19
CA LYS A 101 25.88 -4.10 -6.10
C LYS A 101 25.95 -3.25 -7.38
N ASP A 102 26.22 -1.96 -7.22
CA ASP A 102 26.47 -1.02 -8.33
C ASP A 102 27.82 -1.26 -9.03
N TYR A 103 28.69 -2.09 -8.45
CA TYR A 103 30.04 -2.39 -8.92
C TYR A 103 30.36 -3.90 -8.78
N GLY A 104 31.31 -4.40 -9.58
CA GLY A 104 31.72 -5.82 -9.61
C GLY A 104 30.89 -6.69 -10.57
N THR A 105 30.81 -8.00 -10.30
CA THR A 105 30.18 -9.01 -11.19
C THR A 105 28.66 -8.88 -11.34
N LYS A 106 28.01 -7.99 -10.56
CA LYS A 106 26.55 -7.75 -10.52
C LYS A 106 25.69 -9.01 -10.29
N ARG A 107 26.30 -10.13 -9.87
CA ARG A 107 25.57 -11.38 -9.59
C ARG A 107 24.73 -11.25 -8.33
N LEU A 108 23.51 -11.79 -8.41
CA LEU A 108 22.58 -11.88 -7.29
C LEU A 108 22.74 -13.16 -6.47
N VAL A 109 23.47 -14.16 -6.98
CA VAL A 109 23.78 -15.41 -6.29
C VAL A 109 25.29 -15.54 -6.15
N GLU A 110 25.74 -15.81 -4.92
CA GLU A 110 27.13 -16.13 -4.58
C GLU A 110 27.24 -17.64 -4.28
N GLY A 111 28.36 -18.24 -4.67
CA GLY A 111 28.59 -19.69 -4.61
C GLY A 111 28.86 -20.28 -6.00
N ALA A 112 29.19 -21.58 -6.03
CA ALA A 112 29.36 -22.30 -7.28
C ALA A 112 27.98 -22.75 -7.78
N VAL A 113 27.47 -22.08 -8.82
CA VAL A 113 26.18 -22.41 -9.43
C VAL A 113 26.43 -23.29 -10.64
N ASN A 114 25.89 -24.52 -10.63
CA ASN A 114 25.88 -25.40 -11.79
C ASN A 114 24.44 -25.56 -12.30
N PRO A 115 24.11 -25.11 -13.53
CA PRO A 115 22.77 -25.26 -14.08
C PRO A 115 22.30 -26.72 -14.10
N GLY A 116 21.03 -26.93 -13.76
CA GLY A 116 20.40 -28.23 -13.65
C GLY A 116 20.42 -28.84 -12.25
N GLU A 117 21.28 -28.37 -11.34
CA GLU A 117 21.30 -28.81 -9.94
C GLU A 117 20.02 -28.41 -9.21
N ALA A 118 19.59 -29.28 -8.30
CA ALA A 118 18.47 -29.03 -7.41
C ALA A 118 18.93 -28.21 -6.19
N CYS A 119 18.26 -27.08 -5.94
CA CYS A 119 18.51 -26.22 -4.80
C CYS A 119 17.34 -26.27 -3.81
N LEU A 120 17.64 -26.61 -2.55
CA LEU A 120 16.67 -26.57 -1.46
C LEU A 120 16.62 -25.17 -0.82
N ILE A 121 15.43 -24.62 -0.65
CA ILE A 121 15.24 -23.36 0.08
C ILE A 121 15.06 -23.62 1.57
N ILE A 122 15.78 -22.85 2.39
CA ILE A 122 15.58 -22.79 3.85
C ILE A 122 15.00 -21.42 4.22
N GLU A 123 13.93 -21.43 5.01
CA GLU A 123 13.25 -20.23 5.52
C GLU A 123 12.99 -20.35 7.03
N ASP A 124 12.91 -19.22 7.73
CA ASP A 124 12.60 -19.18 9.15
C ASP A 124 11.08 -19.11 9.39
N VAL A 125 10.39 -18.14 8.80
CA VAL A 125 8.94 -17.95 8.95
C VAL A 125 8.30 -17.67 7.60
N ILE A 126 7.23 -18.41 7.28
CA ILE A 126 6.43 -18.13 6.10
C ILE A 126 5.08 -17.51 6.45
N THR A 127 4.71 -16.48 5.68
CA THR A 127 3.40 -15.79 5.72
C THR A 127 2.67 -15.96 4.39
N SER A 128 2.97 -15.08 3.42
CA SER A 128 2.40 -15.09 2.07
C SER A 128 3.24 -15.88 1.07
N GLY A 129 4.42 -16.39 1.45
CA GLY A 129 5.37 -17.07 0.57
C GLY A 129 6.19 -16.18 -0.37
N SER A 130 6.00 -14.86 -0.35
CA SER A 130 6.67 -13.95 -1.31
C SER A 130 8.20 -13.99 -1.23
N SER A 131 8.81 -14.02 -0.04
CA SER A 131 10.27 -14.04 0.11
C SER A 131 10.92 -15.30 -0.49
N VAL A 132 10.23 -16.44 -0.36
CA VAL A 132 10.65 -17.71 -0.96
C VAL A 132 10.55 -17.60 -2.48
N LEU A 133 9.42 -17.12 -3.02
CA LEU A 133 9.24 -16.95 -4.48
C LEU A 133 10.27 -16.00 -5.11
N GLU A 134 10.57 -14.87 -4.46
CA GLU A 134 11.63 -13.95 -4.92
C GLU A 134 12.99 -14.64 -4.98
N THR A 135 13.27 -15.57 -4.06
CA THR A 135 14.52 -16.33 -4.03
C THR A 135 14.52 -17.43 -5.10
N VAL A 136 13.41 -18.15 -5.25
CA VAL A 136 13.17 -19.15 -6.31
C VAL A 136 13.40 -18.53 -7.69
N GLU A 137 12.81 -17.37 -7.96
CA GLU A 137 12.92 -16.69 -9.26
C GLU A 137 14.39 -16.36 -9.61
N VAL A 138 15.17 -15.91 -8.62
CA VAL A 138 16.59 -15.59 -8.82
C VAL A 138 17.41 -16.85 -9.10
N LEU A 139 17.17 -17.95 -8.35
CA LEU A 139 17.90 -19.20 -8.54
C LEU A 139 17.55 -19.88 -9.87
N GLN A 140 16.27 -19.86 -10.26
CA GLN A 140 15.80 -20.40 -11.54
C GLN A 140 16.41 -19.63 -12.73
N LYS A 141 16.59 -18.31 -12.62
CA LYS A 141 17.29 -17.51 -13.65
C LYS A 141 18.75 -17.90 -13.83
N GLU A 142 19.40 -18.43 -12.79
CA GLU A 142 20.76 -18.96 -12.86
C GLU A 142 20.78 -20.45 -13.30
N GLY A 143 19.62 -21.02 -13.67
CA GLY A 143 19.50 -22.37 -14.22
C GLY A 143 19.33 -23.47 -13.17
N LEU A 144 19.10 -23.14 -11.90
CA LEU A 144 18.87 -24.12 -10.84
C LEU A 144 17.42 -24.61 -10.82
N GLN A 145 17.24 -25.86 -10.44
CA GLN A 145 15.92 -26.44 -10.19
C GLN A 145 15.53 -26.21 -8.74
N VAL A 146 14.40 -25.57 -8.49
CA VAL A 146 13.87 -25.36 -7.13
C VAL A 146 12.47 -25.94 -7.07
N THR A 147 12.29 -26.98 -6.26
CA THR A 147 11.01 -27.71 -6.16
C THR A 147 10.49 -27.78 -4.72
N ASP A 148 11.34 -27.51 -3.73
CA ASP A 148 11.01 -27.71 -2.33
C ASP A 148 11.59 -26.57 -1.46
N ALA A 149 10.82 -26.18 -0.46
CA ALA A 149 11.22 -25.23 0.58
C ALA A 149 10.93 -25.84 1.96
N VAL A 150 11.87 -25.71 2.89
CA VAL A 150 11.69 -26.10 4.29
C VAL A 150 11.66 -24.85 5.17
N VAL A 151 10.66 -24.77 6.04
CA VAL A 151 10.43 -23.63 6.93
C VAL A 151 10.27 -24.06 8.38
N LEU A 152 10.77 -23.25 9.32
CA LEU A 152 10.59 -23.54 10.74
C LEU A 152 9.12 -23.33 11.15
N LEU A 153 8.53 -22.19 10.77
CA LEU A 153 7.17 -21.84 11.14
C LEU A 153 6.30 -21.45 9.94
N ASP A 154 5.23 -22.20 9.73
CA ASP A 154 4.11 -21.79 8.86
C ASP A 154 3.08 -21.01 9.67
N ARG A 155 2.85 -19.74 9.29
CA ARG A 155 1.83 -18.91 9.94
C ARG A 155 0.39 -19.24 9.52
N GLU A 156 0.21 -20.15 8.56
CA GLU A 156 -1.10 -20.59 8.07
C GLU A 156 -1.89 -19.44 7.43
N GLN A 157 -1.18 -18.54 6.75
CA GLN A 157 -1.75 -17.36 6.09
C GLN A 157 -1.69 -17.44 4.56
N GLY A 158 -1.66 -18.65 3.97
CA GLY A 158 -1.74 -18.85 2.51
C GLY A 158 -0.39 -18.98 1.78
N GLY A 159 0.74 -18.93 2.51
CA GLY A 159 2.06 -19.11 1.91
C GLY A 159 2.28 -20.49 1.29
N ARG A 160 1.73 -21.55 1.89
CA ARG A 160 1.79 -22.92 1.37
C ARG A 160 1.14 -23.03 -0.01
N ASP A 161 -0.10 -22.57 -0.15
CA ASP A 161 -0.88 -22.69 -1.38
C ASP A 161 -0.24 -21.88 -2.51
N LYS A 162 0.19 -20.65 -2.19
CA LYS A 162 0.90 -19.79 -3.16
C LYS A 162 2.19 -20.43 -3.69
N LEU A 163 2.96 -21.10 -2.83
CA LEU A 163 4.16 -21.81 -3.25
C LEU A 163 3.82 -23.02 -4.14
N GLN A 164 2.78 -23.77 -3.76
CA GLN A 164 2.32 -24.93 -4.51
C GLN A 164 1.90 -24.57 -5.94
N GLU A 165 1.25 -23.42 -6.14
CA GLU A 165 0.89 -22.88 -7.48
C GLU A 165 2.10 -22.60 -8.36
N HIS A 166 3.23 -22.27 -7.76
CA HIS A 166 4.49 -22.02 -8.46
C HIS A 166 5.36 -23.30 -8.53
N GLY A 167 4.78 -24.46 -8.24
CA GLY A 167 5.46 -25.75 -8.29
C GLY A 167 6.43 -25.99 -7.13
N ILE A 168 6.34 -25.22 -6.05
CA ILE A 168 7.21 -25.33 -4.87
C ILE A 168 6.46 -26.00 -3.73
N ARG A 169 6.91 -27.18 -3.30
CA ARG A 169 6.35 -27.89 -2.14
C ARG A 169 6.94 -27.34 -0.85
N LEU A 170 6.07 -26.91 0.06
CA LEU A 170 6.47 -26.38 1.36
C LEU A 170 6.41 -27.46 2.44
N HIS A 171 7.50 -27.62 3.18
CA HIS A 171 7.61 -28.51 4.33
C HIS A 171 7.86 -27.69 5.60
N SER A 172 6.88 -27.65 6.49
CA SER A 172 6.96 -26.87 7.74
C SER A 172 7.27 -27.75 8.94
N VAL A 173 8.24 -27.36 9.77
CA VAL A 173 8.52 -28.03 11.06
C VAL A 173 7.31 -27.92 11.99
N CYS A 174 6.71 -26.73 12.08
CA CYS A 174 5.55 -26.48 12.92
C CYS A 174 4.64 -25.42 12.28
N THR A 175 3.36 -25.45 12.63
CA THR A 175 2.42 -24.39 12.29
C THR A 175 2.19 -23.46 13.49
N LEU A 176 1.75 -22.23 13.22
CA LEU A 176 1.43 -21.27 14.27
C LEU A 176 0.32 -21.80 15.19
N SER A 177 -0.71 -22.47 14.65
CA SER A 177 -1.74 -23.12 15.47
C SER A 177 -1.18 -24.19 16.42
N LYS A 178 -0.26 -25.04 15.93
CA LYS A 178 0.38 -26.07 16.77
C LYS A 178 1.29 -25.45 17.83
N MET A 179 2.02 -24.39 17.49
CA MET A 179 2.84 -23.64 18.44
C MET A 179 2.00 -23.00 19.56
N LEU A 180 0.89 -22.35 19.21
CA LEU A 180 -0.03 -21.75 20.20
C LEU A 180 -0.57 -22.80 21.17
N ALA A 181 -0.96 -23.97 20.68
CA ALA A 181 -1.44 -25.06 21.52
C ALA A 181 -0.37 -25.54 22.52
N ILE A 182 0.90 -25.61 22.10
CA ILE A 182 2.01 -25.97 22.99
C ILE A 182 2.23 -24.90 24.07
N LEU A 183 2.24 -23.62 23.70
CA LEU A 183 2.43 -22.53 24.67
C LEU A 183 1.26 -22.41 25.66
N GLU A 184 0.03 -22.68 25.22
CA GLU A 184 -1.15 -22.73 26.10
C GLU A 184 -1.06 -23.89 27.09
N GLN A 185 -0.70 -25.09 26.62
CA GLN A 185 -0.50 -26.26 27.48
C GLN A 185 0.64 -26.08 28.50
N GLN A 186 1.64 -25.28 28.16
CA GLN A 186 2.76 -24.92 29.05
C GLN A 186 2.47 -23.68 29.91
N GLU A 187 1.25 -23.15 29.88
CA GLU A 187 0.83 -21.96 30.63
C GLU A 187 1.68 -20.70 30.35
N LYS A 188 2.32 -20.63 29.18
CA LYS A 188 3.12 -19.47 28.73
C LYS A 188 2.25 -18.36 28.13
N ILE A 189 1.07 -18.71 27.61
CA ILE A 189 0.03 -17.80 27.12
C ILE A 189 -1.34 -18.28 27.61
N ASP A 190 -2.29 -17.36 27.75
CA ASP A 190 -3.66 -17.69 28.11
C ASP A 190 -4.53 -18.04 26.88
N ALA A 191 -5.67 -18.71 27.14
CA ALA A 191 -6.64 -19.07 26.11
C ALA A 191 -7.18 -17.84 25.35
N GLU A 192 -7.26 -16.67 26.01
CA GLU A 192 -7.67 -15.42 25.36
C GLU A 192 -6.66 -14.99 24.28
N MET A 193 -5.35 -15.06 24.57
CA MET A 193 -4.29 -14.79 23.61
C MET A 193 -4.34 -15.76 22.45
N VAL A 194 -4.53 -17.06 22.71
CA VAL A 194 -4.66 -18.08 21.66
C VAL A 194 -5.80 -17.72 20.71
N GLU A 195 -6.99 -17.42 21.24
CA GLU A 195 -8.15 -17.07 20.42
C GLU A 195 -7.96 -15.73 19.67
N ARG A 196 -7.30 -14.74 20.27
CA ARG A 196 -6.92 -13.50 19.57
C ARG A 196 -6.01 -13.77 18.37
N VAL A 197 -5.01 -14.63 18.54
CA VAL A 197 -4.08 -14.98 17.45
C VAL A 197 -4.77 -15.80 16.37
N LYS A 198 -5.57 -16.82 16.73
CA LYS A 198 -6.34 -17.61 15.75
C LYS A 198 -7.27 -16.74 14.91
N ARG A 199 -8.00 -15.82 15.56
CA ARG A 199 -8.87 -14.86 14.87
C ARG A 199 -8.07 -13.99 13.90
N PHE A 200 -6.92 -13.48 14.34
CA PHE A 200 -6.04 -12.71 13.48
C PHE A 200 -5.60 -13.50 12.23
N ILE A 201 -5.21 -14.77 12.38
CA ILE A 201 -4.81 -15.62 11.24
C ILE A 201 -5.98 -15.76 10.26
N GLN A 202 -7.16 -16.13 10.75
CA GLN A 202 -8.36 -16.32 9.94
C GLN A 202 -8.78 -15.05 9.18
N GLU A 203 -8.65 -13.88 9.81
CA GLU A 203 -8.98 -12.60 9.21
C GLU A 203 -7.95 -12.12 8.19
N ASN A 204 -6.74 -12.68 8.18
CA ASN A 204 -5.60 -12.18 7.40
C ASN A 204 -4.91 -13.28 6.57
N VAL A 205 -5.69 -14.22 6.01
CA VAL A 205 -5.20 -15.23 5.05
C VAL A 205 -5.02 -14.59 3.67
N PHE A 206 -3.84 -14.80 3.05
CA PHE A 206 -3.58 -14.40 1.68
C PHE A 206 -4.12 -15.49 0.73
N VAL A 207 -5.32 -15.29 0.17
CA VAL A 207 -5.93 -16.23 -0.78
C VAL A 207 -5.32 -16.03 -2.17
N ALA A 208 -5.05 -17.13 -2.86
CA ALA A 208 -4.59 -17.13 -4.24
C ALA A 208 -5.71 -16.83 -5.24
N ALA A 209 -5.33 -16.33 -6.41
CA ALA A 209 -6.26 -15.95 -7.46
C ALA A 209 -6.61 -17.18 -8.32
N ASP A 210 -7.79 -17.77 -8.10
CA ASP A 210 -8.28 -18.83 -8.99
C ASP A 210 -9.01 -18.26 -10.21
N HIS A 211 -8.55 -18.73 -11.37
CA HIS A 211 -9.24 -18.66 -12.66
C HIS A 211 -10.48 -19.58 -12.65
N ASN A 212 -11.58 -19.06 -13.20
CA ASN A 212 -12.84 -19.73 -13.53
C ASN A 212 -13.81 -20.12 -12.39
N GLY A 213 -14.92 -19.36 -12.33
CA GLY A 213 -16.26 -19.92 -12.14
C GLY A 213 -16.80 -19.99 -10.70
N SER A 214 -17.66 -19.02 -10.37
CA SER A 214 -18.56 -18.95 -9.19
C SER A 214 -17.90 -18.90 -7.80
N LEU A 215 -17.75 -17.67 -7.29
CA LEU A 215 -17.30 -17.34 -5.94
C LEU A 215 -18.33 -17.74 -4.87
N PRO A 216 -17.92 -18.40 -3.77
CA PRO A 216 -18.66 -18.32 -2.51
C PRO A 216 -18.43 -16.95 -1.86
N SER A 217 -19.48 -16.37 -1.27
CA SER A 217 -19.52 -14.99 -0.81
C SER A 217 -18.49 -14.66 0.30
N VAL A 218 -17.57 -13.75 -0.02
CA VAL A 218 -16.72 -13.01 0.91
C VAL A 218 -17.59 -12.23 1.90
N LYS A 219 -17.32 -12.28 3.21
CA LYS A 219 -17.90 -11.33 4.16
C LYS A 219 -17.38 -9.93 3.81
N LYS A 220 -18.28 -9.17 3.19
CA LYS A 220 -18.17 -7.83 2.61
C LYS A 220 -17.20 -6.90 3.34
N ALA A 221 -16.35 -6.21 2.56
CA ALA A 221 -15.89 -4.87 2.91
C ALA A 221 -17.10 -4.07 3.46
N PRO A 222 -16.94 -3.20 4.47
CA PRO A 222 -18.07 -2.42 4.99
C PRO A 222 -18.85 -1.84 3.83
N LYS A 223 -20.18 -2.04 3.85
CA LYS A 223 -21.06 -1.72 2.71
C LYS A 223 -20.70 -0.33 2.20
N GLU A 224 -20.25 -0.26 0.95
CA GLU A 224 -19.88 0.98 0.29
C GLU A 224 -21.02 1.99 0.46
N LEU A 225 -20.71 3.16 1.02
CA LEU A 225 -21.68 4.22 1.25
C LEU A 225 -21.75 5.12 0.03
N SER A 226 -22.94 5.63 -0.28
CA SER A 226 -23.08 6.65 -1.32
C SER A 226 -22.33 7.92 -0.93
N PHE A 227 -22.01 8.79 -1.91
CA PHE A 227 -21.40 10.09 -1.59
C PHE A 227 -22.32 10.90 -0.67
N GLY A 228 -23.63 10.90 -0.94
CA GLY A 228 -24.63 11.51 -0.05
C GLY A 228 -24.59 10.97 1.39
N ALA A 229 -24.50 9.64 1.56
CA ALA A 229 -24.43 9.04 2.90
C ALA A 229 -23.10 9.34 3.61
N ARG A 230 -21.98 9.35 2.88
CA ARG A 230 -20.66 9.75 3.43
C ARG A 230 -20.65 11.20 3.90
N ALA A 231 -21.40 12.07 3.23
CA ALA A 231 -21.50 13.48 3.58
C ALA A 231 -22.17 13.74 4.94
N GLU A 232 -22.85 12.74 5.51
CA GLU A 232 -23.54 12.78 6.81
C GLU A 232 -22.77 12.04 7.92
N LEU A 233 -21.57 11.53 7.64
CA LEU A 233 -20.81 10.78 8.64
C LEU A 233 -20.47 11.65 9.85
N PRO A 234 -20.51 11.12 11.10
CA PRO A 234 -20.31 11.93 12.30
C PRO A 234 -18.98 12.69 12.37
N ARG A 235 -17.94 12.18 11.70
CA ARG A 235 -16.58 12.75 11.69
C ARG A 235 -16.21 13.41 10.36
N ILE A 236 -17.18 13.62 9.47
CA ILE A 236 -16.89 14.22 8.16
C ILE A 236 -16.45 15.67 8.31
N HIS A 237 -15.37 16.06 7.62
CA HIS A 237 -14.95 17.45 7.58
C HIS A 237 -15.97 18.30 6.79
N PRO A 238 -16.29 19.55 7.18
CA PRO A 238 -17.28 20.37 6.49
C PRO A 238 -17.03 20.58 5.00
N VAL A 239 -15.77 20.77 4.59
CA VAL A 239 -15.40 20.90 3.16
C VAL A 239 -15.62 19.57 2.41
N ALA A 240 -15.32 18.43 3.04
CA ALA A 240 -15.57 17.11 2.47
C ALA A 240 -17.08 16.84 2.34
N SER A 241 -17.86 17.19 3.36
CA SER A 241 -19.33 17.09 3.33
C SER A 241 -19.92 17.93 2.19
N LYS A 242 -19.49 19.20 2.04
CA LYS A 242 -19.90 20.07 0.93
C LYS A 242 -19.59 19.44 -0.44
N LEU A 243 -18.38 18.90 -0.60
CA LEU A 243 -17.96 18.24 -1.84
C LEU A 243 -18.80 16.98 -2.13
N LEU A 244 -18.99 16.12 -1.14
CA LEU A 244 -19.76 14.89 -1.31
C LEU A 244 -21.24 15.16 -1.66
N ARG A 245 -21.85 16.18 -1.04
CA ARG A 245 -23.23 16.61 -1.35
C ARG A 245 -23.35 17.11 -2.79
N LEU A 246 -22.44 17.98 -3.24
CA LEU A 246 -22.50 18.49 -4.62
C LEU A 246 -22.20 17.38 -5.64
N MET A 247 -21.30 16.44 -5.32
CA MET A 247 -21.01 15.29 -6.19
C MET A 247 -22.27 14.45 -6.39
N GLN A 248 -22.98 14.15 -5.31
CA GLN A 248 -24.24 13.41 -5.35
C GLN A 248 -25.33 14.17 -6.12
N LYS A 249 -25.46 15.47 -5.87
CA LYS A 249 -26.48 16.34 -6.51
C LYS A 249 -26.28 16.44 -8.03
N LYS A 250 -25.03 16.63 -8.46
CA LYS A 250 -24.67 16.90 -9.87
C LYS A 250 -24.29 15.64 -10.64
N GLU A 251 -24.30 14.48 -9.98
CA GLU A 251 -23.83 13.21 -10.55
C GLU A 251 -22.45 13.35 -11.20
N THR A 252 -21.52 13.92 -10.44
CA THR A 252 -20.15 14.16 -10.91
C THR A 252 -19.14 13.85 -9.81
N ASN A 253 -18.15 13.06 -10.18
CA ASN A 253 -16.92 12.82 -9.44
C ASN A 253 -15.70 13.13 -10.32
N LEU A 254 -15.85 14.14 -11.19
CA LEU A 254 -14.79 14.65 -12.05
C LEU A 254 -14.18 15.93 -11.46
N CYS A 255 -12.87 15.91 -11.28
CA CYS A 255 -12.05 17.09 -11.06
C CYS A 255 -11.30 17.44 -12.35
N VAL A 256 -11.43 18.68 -12.83
CA VAL A 256 -10.69 19.14 -14.01
C VAL A 256 -9.41 19.84 -13.58
N SER A 257 -8.27 19.39 -14.13
CA SER A 257 -6.96 20.03 -14.01
C SER A 257 -6.83 21.11 -15.07
N ALA A 258 -7.08 22.36 -14.68
CA ALA A 258 -7.02 23.51 -15.56
C ALA A 258 -5.56 24.02 -15.69
N ASP A 259 -4.71 23.20 -16.29
CA ASP A 259 -3.29 23.51 -16.51
C ASP A 259 -3.15 24.45 -17.72
N ILE A 260 -3.64 25.69 -17.54
CA ILE A 260 -3.75 26.75 -18.55
C ILE A 260 -2.96 27.96 -18.06
N SER A 261 -2.35 28.72 -18.97
CA SER A 261 -1.48 29.84 -18.63
C SER A 261 -2.15 31.23 -18.66
N GLU A 262 -3.36 31.33 -19.21
CA GLU A 262 -4.08 32.61 -19.38
C GLU A 262 -5.37 32.64 -18.54
N SER A 263 -5.54 33.69 -17.73
CA SER A 263 -6.67 33.84 -16.80
C SER A 263 -8.02 33.84 -17.51
N ARG A 264 -8.10 34.45 -18.70
CA ARG A 264 -9.32 34.45 -19.51
C ARG A 264 -9.76 33.04 -19.91
N GLU A 265 -8.82 32.20 -20.33
CA GLU A 265 -9.14 30.82 -20.73
C GLU A 265 -9.52 29.98 -19.50
N LEU A 266 -8.87 30.19 -18.35
CA LEU A 266 -9.27 29.56 -17.08
C LEU A 266 -10.73 29.87 -16.71
N LEU A 267 -11.13 31.14 -16.74
CA LEU A 267 -12.49 31.57 -16.40
C LEU A 267 -13.53 31.05 -17.40
N GLN A 268 -13.21 31.09 -18.70
CA GLN A 268 -14.07 30.52 -19.74
C GLN A 268 -14.26 29.01 -19.57
N LEU A 269 -13.18 28.29 -19.25
CA LEU A 269 -13.25 26.86 -18.97
C LEU A 269 -14.09 26.59 -17.73
N ALA A 270 -13.88 27.34 -16.65
CA ALA A 270 -14.61 27.18 -15.39
C ALA A 270 -16.11 27.45 -15.54
N ASP A 271 -16.50 28.45 -16.33
CA ASP A 271 -17.92 28.74 -16.61
C ASP A 271 -18.55 27.67 -17.50
N ALA A 272 -17.84 27.22 -18.54
CA ALA A 272 -18.36 26.23 -19.48
C ALA A 272 -18.46 24.82 -18.88
N LEU A 273 -17.44 24.39 -18.12
CA LEU A 273 -17.35 23.03 -17.55
C LEU A 273 -17.86 22.96 -16.12
N GLY A 274 -18.13 24.10 -15.47
CA GLY A 274 -18.61 24.19 -14.09
C GLY A 274 -19.76 23.22 -13.77
N PRO A 275 -20.81 23.13 -14.59
CA PRO A 275 -21.90 22.17 -14.38
C PRO A 275 -21.48 20.69 -14.36
N SER A 276 -20.41 20.33 -15.06
CA SER A 276 -19.94 18.95 -15.23
C SER A 276 -18.96 18.47 -14.15
N ILE A 277 -18.44 19.36 -13.31
CA ILE A 277 -17.32 19.06 -12.40
C ILE A 277 -17.71 19.19 -10.93
N CYS A 278 -17.08 18.40 -10.06
CA CYS A 278 -17.17 18.59 -8.62
C CYS A 278 -16.09 19.54 -8.09
N MET A 279 -14.98 19.66 -8.82
CA MET A 279 -13.81 20.41 -8.40
C MET A 279 -13.05 20.93 -9.63
N LEU A 280 -12.53 22.14 -9.53
CA LEU A 280 -11.58 22.70 -10.48
C LEU A 280 -10.23 22.80 -9.80
N LYS A 281 -9.24 22.11 -10.35
CA LYS A 281 -7.87 22.13 -9.87
C LYS A 281 -7.05 23.15 -10.65
N THR A 282 -6.38 24.05 -9.95
CA THR A 282 -5.52 25.11 -10.50
C THR A 282 -4.04 24.81 -10.29
N HIS A 283 -3.22 25.42 -11.13
CA HIS A 283 -1.81 25.71 -10.86
C HIS A 283 -1.65 27.21 -11.00
N VAL A 284 -1.78 27.95 -9.90
CA VAL A 284 -1.74 29.41 -9.94
C VAL A 284 -0.37 29.95 -10.39
N ASP A 285 0.67 29.16 -10.16
CA ASP A 285 2.06 29.47 -10.46
C ASP A 285 2.44 29.34 -11.95
N ILE A 286 1.53 28.87 -12.80
CA ILE A 286 1.70 28.85 -14.26
C ILE A 286 0.79 29.86 -14.99
N LEU A 287 -0.05 30.62 -14.27
CA LEU A 287 -0.83 31.71 -14.85
C LEU A 287 0.07 32.94 -15.07
N ASN A 288 0.23 33.31 -16.33
CA ASN A 288 1.10 34.42 -16.75
C ASN A 288 0.59 35.78 -16.25
N ASP A 289 -0.74 35.91 -16.12
CA ASP A 289 -1.46 37.16 -15.85
C ASP A 289 -2.24 37.11 -14.53
N PHE A 290 -1.78 36.32 -13.55
CA PHE A 290 -2.45 36.15 -12.27
C PHE A 290 -2.74 37.49 -11.56
N THR A 291 -3.98 37.66 -11.12
CA THR A 291 -4.38 38.67 -10.12
C THR A 291 -5.36 38.04 -9.12
N LEU A 292 -5.52 38.69 -7.96
CA LEU A 292 -6.52 38.24 -6.98
C LEU A 292 -7.96 38.43 -7.49
N ASP A 293 -8.20 39.43 -8.36
CA ASP A 293 -9.51 39.68 -8.97
C ASP A 293 -9.94 38.50 -9.86
N VAL A 294 -9.01 37.90 -10.59
CA VAL A 294 -9.26 36.65 -11.36
C VAL A 294 -9.74 35.54 -10.43
N MET A 295 -9.18 35.42 -9.22
CA MET A 295 -9.60 34.39 -8.26
C MET A 295 -10.93 34.72 -7.60
N GLU A 296 -11.29 35.99 -7.47
CA GLU A 296 -12.63 36.42 -7.05
C GLU A 296 -13.69 36.06 -8.10
N GLU A 297 -13.40 36.30 -9.39
CA GLU A 297 -14.25 35.85 -10.49
C GLU A 297 -14.38 34.32 -10.52
N LEU A 298 -13.26 33.60 -10.36
CA LEU A 298 -13.30 32.14 -10.31
C LEU A 298 -14.12 31.63 -9.12
N THR A 299 -14.01 32.29 -7.96
CA THR A 299 -14.82 31.98 -6.77
C THR A 299 -16.31 32.25 -7.03
N THR A 300 -16.64 33.27 -7.82
CA THR A 300 -18.01 33.55 -8.25
C THR A 300 -18.56 32.44 -9.14
N LEU A 301 -17.76 31.95 -10.09
CA LEU A 301 -18.12 30.80 -10.93
C LEU A 301 -18.26 29.51 -10.12
N ALA A 302 -17.36 29.26 -9.17
CA ALA A 302 -17.41 28.10 -8.27
C ALA A 302 -18.70 28.08 -7.43
N LYS A 303 -19.15 29.25 -6.95
CA LYS A 303 -20.43 29.40 -6.26
C LYS A 303 -21.61 29.20 -7.19
N ARG A 304 -21.58 29.80 -8.39
CA ARG A 304 -22.65 29.71 -9.40
C ARG A 304 -22.90 28.27 -9.84
N HIS A 305 -21.83 27.55 -10.15
CA HIS A 305 -21.89 26.21 -10.74
C HIS A 305 -21.69 25.09 -9.72
N GLU A 306 -21.53 25.41 -8.44
CA GLU A 306 -21.35 24.46 -7.34
C GLU A 306 -20.20 23.47 -7.58
N PHE A 307 -18.97 23.99 -7.59
CA PHE A 307 -17.74 23.18 -7.53
C PHE A 307 -16.78 23.76 -6.48
N LEU A 308 -15.81 22.96 -6.02
CA LEU A 308 -14.73 23.46 -5.15
C LEU A 308 -13.50 23.88 -5.95
N ILE A 309 -12.75 24.84 -5.43
CA ILE A 309 -11.45 25.24 -5.99
C ILE A 309 -10.33 24.52 -5.24
N PHE A 310 -9.49 23.80 -5.98
CA PHE A 310 -8.33 23.07 -5.43
C PHE A 310 -7.03 23.60 -6.03
N GLU A 311 -6.20 24.25 -5.22
CA GLU A 311 -4.86 24.66 -5.67
C GLU A 311 -3.85 23.52 -5.48
N ASP A 312 -3.30 23.02 -6.60
CA ASP A 312 -2.36 21.89 -6.64
C ASP A 312 -0.93 22.32 -6.41
N ARG A 313 -0.71 23.05 -5.32
CA ARG A 313 0.60 23.64 -5.00
C ARG A 313 1.65 22.61 -4.60
N LYS A 314 1.23 21.43 -4.13
CA LYS A 314 2.06 20.35 -3.58
C LYS A 314 3.07 20.84 -2.53
N PHE A 315 2.57 21.48 -1.47
CA PHE A 315 3.42 21.98 -0.37
C PHE A 315 4.35 20.88 0.16
N ALA A 316 5.65 21.16 0.25
CA ALA A 316 6.67 20.13 0.56
C ALA A 316 7.86 20.68 1.36
N ASP A 317 7.64 21.72 2.16
CA ASP A 317 8.66 22.38 2.98
C ASP A 317 8.34 22.20 4.49
N ILE A 318 9.23 22.69 5.36
CA ILE A 318 8.99 22.73 6.80
C ILE A 318 7.79 23.62 7.13
N GLY A 319 7.13 23.34 8.26
CA GLY A 319 5.87 23.99 8.68
C GLY A 319 5.91 25.52 8.63
N ASN A 320 6.97 26.14 9.16
CA ASN A 320 7.11 27.60 9.19
C ASN A 320 7.16 28.23 7.79
N THR A 321 7.72 27.52 6.81
CA THR A 321 7.82 28.00 5.43
C THR A 321 6.48 27.84 4.72
N VAL A 322 5.87 26.65 4.79
CA VAL A 322 4.60 26.39 4.09
C VAL A 322 3.46 27.25 4.62
N LYS A 323 3.47 27.62 5.90
CA LYS A 323 2.55 28.62 6.47
C LYS A 323 2.56 29.92 5.67
N LYS A 324 3.76 30.48 5.45
CA LYS A 324 3.95 31.74 4.71
C LYS A 324 3.63 31.60 3.23
N GLN A 325 3.99 30.47 2.62
CA GLN A 325 3.67 30.18 1.22
C GLN A 325 2.16 30.08 0.99
N TYR A 326 1.42 29.56 1.97
CA TYR A 326 -0.02 29.37 1.87
C TYR A 326 -0.84 30.65 2.14
N GLU A 327 -0.45 31.44 3.15
CA GLU A 327 -1.15 32.67 3.53
C GLU A 327 -0.73 33.89 2.69
N GLY A 328 0.56 33.98 2.38
CA GLY A 328 1.19 35.20 1.91
C GLY A 328 1.56 35.20 0.43
N GLY A 329 2.59 35.98 0.11
CA GLY A 329 3.04 36.19 -1.25
C GLY A 329 2.00 36.88 -2.13
N VAL A 330 2.24 36.82 -3.44
CA VAL A 330 1.32 37.35 -4.46
C VAL A 330 0.02 36.55 -4.48
N PHE A 331 0.11 35.23 -4.35
CA PHE A 331 -1.03 34.33 -4.59
C PHE A 331 -2.05 34.27 -3.44
N LYS A 332 -1.61 34.47 -2.19
CA LYS A 332 -2.47 34.38 -0.98
C LYS A 332 -3.42 33.17 -1.04
N ILE A 333 -2.89 31.99 -1.35
CA ILE A 333 -3.66 30.81 -1.77
C ILE A 333 -4.84 30.50 -0.82
N ALA A 334 -4.62 30.58 0.49
CA ALA A 334 -5.64 30.31 1.51
C ALA A 334 -6.88 31.23 1.44
N SER A 335 -6.77 32.39 0.79
CA SER A 335 -7.86 33.36 0.65
C SER A 335 -8.95 32.91 -0.32
N TRP A 336 -8.63 32.05 -1.30
CA TRP A 336 -9.57 31.62 -2.35
C TRP A 336 -9.67 30.09 -2.52
N ALA A 337 -8.61 29.32 -2.28
CA ALA A 337 -8.65 27.87 -2.45
C ALA A 337 -9.46 27.20 -1.34
N ASP A 338 -10.45 26.37 -1.69
CA ASP A 338 -11.17 25.54 -0.72
C ASP A 338 -10.27 24.41 -0.20
N VAL A 339 -9.46 23.85 -1.10
CA VAL A 339 -8.59 22.70 -0.87
C VAL A 339 -7.18 23.00 -1.39
N VAL A 340 -6.16 22.54 -0.66
CA VAL A 340 -4.77 22.44 -1.13
C VAL A 340 -4.25 21.02 -0.96
N ASN A 341 -3.04 20.72 -1.44
CA ASN A 341 -2.38 19.46 -1.15
C ASN A 341 -0.94 19.63 -0.64
N ALA A 342 -0.47 18.62 0.09
CA ALA A 342 0.87 18.60 0.66
C ALA A 342 1.52 17.22 0.53
N HIS A 343 2.83 17.20 0.28
CA HIS A 343 3.64 16.00 0.39
C HIS A 343 3.91 15.67 1.85
N ALA A 344 3.91 14.36 2.17
CA ALA A 344 4.22 13.88 3.52
C ALA A 344 5.73 13.83 3.82
N VAL A 345 6.60 14.10 2.82
CA VAL A 345 8.05 13.96 2.95
C VAL A 345 8.69 14.76 4.09
N PRO A 346 8.25 15.99 4.44
CA PRO A 346 8.85 16.76 5.52
C PRO A 346 8.39 16.30 6.92
N GLY A 347 7.52 15.29 7.01
CA GLY A 347 6.85 14.87 8.24
C GLY A 347 5.68 15.79 8.62
N PRO A 348 5.01 15.55 9.77
CA PRO A 348 3.76 16.20 10.14
C PRO A 348 3.86 17.71 10.35
N GLY A 349 5.08 18.26 10.48
CA GLY A 349 5.30 19.71 10.58
C GLY A 349 4.73 20.49 9.39
N VAL A 350 4.70 19.90 8.19
CA VAL A 350 4.09 20.51 6.99
C VAL A 350 2.60 20.80 7.22
N LEU A 351 1.86 19.84 7.80
CA LEU A 351 0.45 20.01 8.08
C LEU A 351 0.22 21.02 9.21
N LYS A 352 1.01 20.96 10.28
CA LYS A 352 0.90 21.91 11.40
C LYS A 352 1.02 23.36 10.92
N GLY A 353 1.98 23.63 10.04
CA GLY A 353 2.15 24.97 9.45
C GLY A 353 0.97 25.40 8.59
N LEU A 354 0.45 24.50 7.75
CA LEU A 354 -0.73 24.80 6.91
C LEU A 354 -2.01 24.95 7.75
N GLN A 355 -2.16 24.18 8.81
CA GLN A 355 -3.31 24.20 9.72
C GLN A 355 -3.46 25.55 10.44
N GLU A 356 -2.36 26.18 10.83
CA GLU A 356 -2.38 27.50 11.48
C GLU A 356 -3.07 28.58 10.63
N VAL A 357 -3.09 28.42 9.31
CA VAL A 357 -3.76 29.33 8.36
C VAL A 357 -5.08 28.76 7.89
N GLY A 358 -5.11 27.46 7.57
CA GLY A 358 -6.23 26.79 6.95
C GLY A 358 -7.43 26.59 7.87
N LEU A 359 -7.20 26.25 9.15
CA LEU A 359 -8.31 26.01 10.10
C LEU A 359 -9.14 27.28 10.38
N PRO A 360 -8.53 28.46 10.69
CA PRO A 360 -9.30 29.70 10.85
C PRO A 360 -10.13 30.08 9.62
N LEU A 361 -9.61 29.78 8.42
CA LEU A 361 -10.25 30.06 7.13
C LEU A 361 -11.18 28.93 6.64
N ARG A 362 -11.38 27.88 7.45
CA ARG A 362 -12.21 26.70 7.12
C ARG A 362 -11.81 26.00 5.82
N ARG A 363 -10.51 25.90 5.57
CA ARG A 363 -9.93 25.22 4.40
C ARG A 363 -9.60 23.78 4.70
N ALA A 364 -9.30 23.01 3.66
CA ALA A 364 -8.94 21.61 3.76
C ALA A 364 -7.64 21.28 3.03
N CYS A 365 -7.03 20.15 3.39
CA CYS A 365 -5.83 19.63 2.75
C CYS A 365 -6.02 18.18 2.27
N LEU A 366 -5.38 17.84 1.16
CA LEU A 366 -5.16 16.48 0.68
C LEU A 366 -3.70 16.09 0.87
N LEU A 367 -3.43 14.93 1.47
CA LEU A 367 -2.08 14.40 1.51
C LEU A 367 -1.74 13.60 0.26
N ILE A 368 -0.56 13.83 -0.30
CA ILE A 368 -0.07 13.06 -1.44
C ILE A 368 0.49 11.73 -0.91
N ALA A 369 -0.30 10.66 -1.06
CA ALA A 369 0.04 9.33 -0.57
C ALA A 369 0.65 8.44 -1.66
N GLU A 370 0.28 8.65 -2.93
CA GLU A 370 0.86 8.02 -4.11
C GLU A 370 0.93 9.04 -5.26
N MET A 371 1.78 8.81 -6.26
CA MET A 371 1.83 9.63 -7.48
C MET A 371 1.72 8.76 -8.72
N SER A 372 1.18 9.32 -9.80
CA SER A 372 0.93 8.62 -11.07
C SER A 372 2.13 8.61 -12.03
N SER A 373 3.25 9.22 -11.65
CA SER A 373 4.46 9.28 -12.45
C SER A 373 5.32 8.03 -12.29
N ALA A 374 5.92 7.57 -13.39
CA ALA A 374 6.89 6.50 -13.41
C ALA A 374 8.05 6.78 -12.45
N GLY A 375 8.47 5.75 -11.70
CA GLY A 375 9.55 5.88 -10.71
C GLY A 375 9.15 6.59 -9.40
N SER A 376 7.85 6.79 -9.14
CA SER A 376 7.41 7.41 -7.89
C SER A 376 7.95 6.69 -6.66
N LEU A 377 8.51 7.47 -5.73
CA LEU A 377 8.96 7.01 -4.41
C LEU A 377 7.83 7.01 -3.37
N ALA A 378 6.66 7.53 -3.71
CA ALA A 378 5.49 7.60 -2.85
C ALA A 378 4.79 6.22 -2.77
N THR A 379 5.51 5.22 -2.28
CA THR A 379 5.07 3.82 -2.21
C THR A 379 5.32 3.25 -0.81
N GLY A 380 4.79 2.04 -0.54
CA GLY A 380 5.11 1.27 0.67
C GLY A 380 4.98 2.07 1.97
N ASN A 381 6.11 2.29 2.66
CA ASN A 381 6.14 3.00 3.95
C ASN A 381 5.81 4.49 3.83
N TYR A 382 6.16 5.14 2.71
CA TYR A 382 5.79 6.54 2.48
C TYR A 382 4.26 6.67 2.46
N ARG A 383 3.58 5.83 1.67
CA ARG A 383 2.11 5.76 1.60
C ARG A 383 1.50 5.57 3.00
N LYS A 384 2.03 4.62 3.77
CA LYS A 384 1.55 4.36 5.15
C LYS A 384 1.73 5.56 6.08
N ALA A 385 2.86 6.25 5.98
CA ALA A 385 3.13 7.45 6.75
C ALA A 385 2.15 8.58 6.37
N ALA A 386 1.86 8.77 5.08
CA ALA A 386 0.87 9.74 4.61
C ALA A 386 -0.54 9.41 5.14
N VAL A 387 -0.96 8.14 5.09
CA VAL A 387 -2.26 7.70 5.65
C VAL A 387 -2.34 7.97 7.15
N ARG A 388 -1.33 7.56 7.91
CA ARG A 388 -1.27 7.81 9.35
C ARG A 388 -1.33 9.31 9.67
N MET A 389 -0.58 10.12 8.93
CA MET A 389 -0.54 11.56 9.11
C MET A 389 -1.90 12.22 8.85
N ALA A 390 -2.65 11.77 7.84
CA ALA A 390 -4.03 12.22 7.59
C ALA A 390 -4.96 11.86 8.75
N GLU A 391 -4.85 10.64 9.26
CA GLU A 391 -5.69 10.17 10.38
C GLU A 391 -5.42 10.93 11.68
N GLU A 392 -4.17 11.35 11.92
CA GLU A 392 -3.78 12.15 13.09
C GLU A 392 -4.15 13.63 12.97
N HIS A 393 -4.51 14.12 11.77
CA HIS A 393 -4.81 15.54 11.49
C HIS A 393 -6.17 15.70 10.76
N SER A 394 -7.15 14.87 11.11
CA SER A 394 -8.44 14.77 10.43
C SER A 394 -9.31 16.04 10.53
N GLU A 395 -9.00 16.96 11.44
CA GLU A 395 -9.62 18.28 11.52
C GLU A 395 -9.29 19.19 10.32
N PHE A 396 -8.26 18.86 9.53
CA PHE A 396 -7.83 19.65 8.37
C PHE A 396 -7.62 18.80 7.11
N VAL A 397 -7.13 17.57 7.26
CA VAL A 397 -6.91 16.65 6.14
C VAL A 397 -8.19 15.93 5.80
N ILE A 398 -8.66 16.07 4.56
CA ILE A 398 -9.92 15.48 4.09
C ILE A 398 -9.76 14.26 3.19
N GLY A 399 -8.53 13.92 2.82
CA GLY A 399 -8.29 12.83 1.89
C GLY A 399 -6.88 12.81 1.31
N PHE A 400 -6.79 12.15 0.16
CA PHE A 400 -5.51 11.82 -0.46
C PHE A 400 -5.48 12.14 -1.96
N ILE A 401 -4.30 12.55 -2.42
CA ILE A 401 -3.88 12.31 -3.80
C ILE A 401 -3.27 10.90 -3.84
N SER A 402 -3.88 9.99 -4.60
CA SER A 402 -3.47 8.58 -4.63
C SER A 402 -3.96 7.86 -5.89
N GLY A 403 -3.28 6.78 -6.30
CA GLY A 403 -3.68 5.94 -7.44
C GLY A 403 -4.73 4.89 -7.10
N SER A 404 -4.99 4.68 -5.82
CA SER A 404 -5.93 3.69 -5.26
C SER A 404 -6.56 4.16 -3.95
N ARG A 405 -7.55 3.42 -3.44
CA ARG A 405 -8.05 3.58 -2.07
C ARG A 405 -6.91 3.27 -1.09
N VAL A 406 -6.46 4.29 -0.35
CA VAL A 406 -5.36 4.14 0.61
C VAL A 406 -5.77 4.07 2.07
N SER A 407 -7.00 4.50 2.40
CA SER A 407 -7.59 4.38 3.73
C SER A 407 -8.96 3.70 3.64
N MET A 408 -9.31 2.94 4.68
CA MET A 408 -10.61 2.27 4.81
C MET A 408 -11.65 3.13 5.54
N LYS A 409 -11.24 4.29 6.06
CA LYS A 409 -12.13 5.24 6.74
C LYS A 409 -12.93 6.03 5.68
N PRO A 410 -14.27 5.88 5.62
CA PRO A 410 -15.09 6.47 4.55
C PRO A 410 -15.21 8.00 4.59
N GLU A 411 -14.74 8.63 5.67
CA GLU A 411 -14.63 10.08 5.81
C GLU A 411 -13.54 10.68 4.90
N PHE A 412 -12.51 9.91 4.56
CA PHE A 412 -11.45 10.38 3.67
C PHE A 412 -11.82 10.20 2.20
N LEU A 413 -11.51 11.22 1.41
CA LEU A 413 -11.64 11.22 -0.04
C LEU A 413 -10.39 10.67 -0.71
N HIS A 414 -10.55 10.03 -1.86
CA HIS A 414 -9.45 9.63 -2.74
C HIS A 414 -9.57 10.32 -4.09
N LEU A 415 -8.59 11.15 -4.43
CA LEU A 415 -8.52 11.84 -5.71
C LEU A 415 -7.33 11.31 -6.52
N THR A 416 -7.58 10.88 -7.75
CA THR A 416 -6.58 10.19 -8.57
C THR A 416 -6.26 10.96 -9.85
N PRO A 417 -5.05 11.53 -9.98
CA PRO A 417 -4.53 12.05 -11.23
C PRO A 417 -3.97 10.93 -12.11
N GLY A 418 -3.52 11.27 -13.31
CA GLY A 418 -3.05 10.27 -14.27
C GLY A 418 -4.20 9.45 -14.84
N VAL A 419 -5.26 10.14 -15.23
CA VAL A 419 -6.45 9.53 -15.82
C VAL A 419 -6.63 10.01 -17.26
N GLN A 420 -6.78 9.06 -18.18
CA GLN A 420 -7.29 9.26 -19.54
C GLN A 420 -8.23 8.11 -19.92
N LEU A 421 -9.09 8.28 -20.92
CA LEU A 421 -9.97 7.18 -21.37
C LEU A 421 -9.16 6.04 -21.98
N GLU A 422 -8.16 6.41 -22.78
CA GLU A 422 -7.21 5.47 -23.39
C GLU A 422 -5.99 5.25 -22.49
N ALA A 423 -5.43 4.04 -22.57
CA ALA A 423 -4.17 3.74 -21.93
C ALA A 423 -3.02 4.51 -22.61
N GLY A 424 -2.05 4.96 -21.82
CA GLY A 424 -0.90 5.68 -22.37
C GLY A 424 -0.08 6.38 -21.29
N GLY A 425 0.72 7.35 -21.75
CA GLY A 425 1.54 8.19 -20.89
C GLY A 425 2.06 9.39 -21.67
N ASP A 426 3.01 10.10 -21.08
CA ASP A 426 3.79 11.12 -21.79
C ASP A 426 5.29 10.84 -21.75
N ASN A 427 6.05 11.68 -22.46
CA ASN A 427 7.50 11.55 -22.57
C ASN A 427 8.25 12.01 -21.30
N LEU A 428 7.54 12.48 -20.27
CA LEU A 428 8.08 12.98 -19.01
C LEU A 428 7.65 12.11 -17.82
N GLY A 429 7.22 10.87 -18.09
CA GLY A 429 6.95 9.85 -17.08
C GLY A 429 5.52 9.83 -16.55
N GLN A 430 4.58 10.63 -17.07
CA GLN A 430 3.18 10.49 -16.70
C GLN A 430 2.63 9.14 -17.18
N GLN A 431 1.87 8.45 -16.32
CA GLN A 431 1.15 7.23 -16.68
C GLN A 431 -0.36 7.47 -16.58
N TYR A 432 -1.12 6.90 -17.52
CA TYR A 432 -2.58 7.02 -17.56
C TYR A 432 -3.28 5.69 -17.30
N ASN A 433 -4.35 5.74 -16.50
CA ASN A 433 -5.29 4.65 -16.29
C ASN A 433 -6.72 5.15 -16.58
N SER A 434 -7.62 4.25 -16.93
CA SER A 434 -9.02 4.62 -17.24
C SER A 434 -9.84 4.96 -15.99
N PRO A 435 -10.92 5.75 -16.12
CA PRO A 435 -11.85 5.99 -15.02
C PRO A 435 -12.40 4.69 -14.40
N GLN A 436 -12.71 3.69 -15.23
CA GLN A 436 -13.21 2.39 -14.78
C GLN A 436 -12.19 1.64 -13.91
N GLU A 437 -10.91 1.70 -14.29
CA GLU A 437 -9.83 1.10 -13.52
C GLU A 437 -9.67 1.81 -12.17
N VAL A 438 -9.60 3.14 -12.17
CA VAL A 438 -9.29 3.95 -10.99
C VAL A 438 -10.44 4.01 -9.99
N ILE A 439 -11.66 4.27 -10.47
CA ILE A 439 -12.85 4.37 -9.63
C ILE A 439 -13.39 2.97 -9.32
N GLY A 440 -13.61 2.15 -10.34
CA GLY A 440 -14.24 0.84 -10.20
C GLY A 440 -13.33 -0.16 -9.47
N LYS A 441 -12.15 -0.46 -10.03
CA LYS A 441 -11.28 -1.51 -9.50
C LYS A 441 -10.41 -1.06 -8.33
N ARG A 442 -9.85 0.15 -8.40
CA ARG A 442 -8.93 0.67 -7.37
C ARG A 442 -9.64 1.43 -6.25
N GLY A 443 -10.95 1.64 -6.36
CA GLY A 443 -11.79 2.15 -5.27
C GLY A 443 -11.61 3.64 -4.95
N SER A 444 -11.04 4.43 -5.87
CA SER A 444 -10.89 5.88 -5.69
C SER A 444 -12.21 6.64 -5.87
N ASP A 445 -12.35 7.86 -5.36
CA ASP A 445 -13.61 8.59 -5.42
C ASP A 445 -13.74 9.49 -6.63
N ILE A 446 -12.66 10.23 -6.93
CA ILE A 446 -12.65 11.32 -7.90
C ILE A 446 -11.47 11.12 -8.86
N ILE A 447 -11.73 11.30 -10.15
CA ILE A 447 -10.66 11.39 -11.15
C ILE A 447 -10.20 12.84 -11.34
N ILE A 448 -8.90 13.06 -11.48
CA ILE A 448 -8.31 14.36 -11.85
C ILE A 448 -7.82 14.26 -13.30
N VAL A 449 -8.43 15.03 -14.20
CA VAL A 449 -8.16 14.97 -15.64
C VAL A 449 -7.70 16.33 -16.17
N GLY A 450 -6.50 16.37 -16.74
CA GLY A 450 -5.95 17.55 -17.42
C GLY A 450 -6.02 17.42 -18.94
N ARG A 451 -4.89 17.05 -19.55
CA ARG A 451 -4.73 16.97 -21.02
C ARG A 451 -5.86 16.26 -21.76
N GLY A 452 -6.44 15.19 -21.21
CA GLY A 452 -7.56 14.48 -21.82
C GLY A 452 -8.80 15.37 -22.09
N ILE A 453 -8.96 16.46 -21.34
CA ILE A 453 -10.01 17.47 -21.54
C ILE A 453 -9.43 18.70 -22.21
N ILE A 454 -8.34 19.26 -21.67
CA ILE A 454 -7.81 20.57 -22.10
C ILE A 454 -7.35 20.57 -23.56
N THR A 455 -6.79 19.46 -24.05
CA THR A 455 -6.32 19.35 -25.45
C THR A 455 -7.41 18.93 -26.44
N SER A 456 -8.62 18.63 -25.95
CA SER A 456 -9.74 18.28 -26.81
C SER A 456 -10.26 19.50 -27.58
N ALA A 457 -10.59 19.30 -28.86
CA ALA A 457 -11.26 20.31 -29.67
C ALA A 457 -12.60 20.74 -29.04
N ASN A 458 -13.33 19.80 -28.43
CA ASN A 458 -14.55 20.07 -27.68
C ASN A 458 -14.35 19.67 -26.21
N ARG A 459 -13.91 20.63 -25.40
CA ARG A 459 -13.59 20.45 -23.98
C ARG A 459 -14.83 20.08 -23.15
N LEU A 460 -16.01 20.63 -23.46
CA LEU A 460 -17.26 20.31 -22.78
C LEU A 460 -17.68 18.86 -23.04
N GLN A 461 -17.64 18.42 -24.30
CA GLN A 461 -17.95 17.04 -24.66
C GLN A 461 -16.97 16.05 -23.99
N ALA A 462 -15.67 16.37 -23.99
CA ALA A 462 -14.67 15.55 -23.30
C ALA A 462 -14.95 15.48 -21.80
N ALA A 463 -15.23 16.61 -21.13
CA ALA A 463 -15.57 16.63 -19.71
C ALA A 463 -16.81 15.77 -19.41
N GLU A 464 -17.86 15.83 -20.23
CA GLU A 464 -19.04 14.98 -20.08
C GLU A 464 -18.73 13.48 -20.26
N MET A 465 -17.82 13.12 -21.16
CA MET A 465 -17.38 11.72 -21.32
C MET A 465 -16.67 11.22 -20.05
N TYR A 466 -15.74 12.00 -19.50
CA TYR A 466 -15.04 11.64 -18.26
C TYR A 466 -15.99 11.60 -17.05
N ARG A 467 -16.91 12.56 -16.95
CA ARG A 467 -17.93 12.61 -15.89
C ARG A 467 -18.77 11.34 -15.90
N LYS A 468 -19.33 10.97 -17.06
CA LYS A 468 -20.15 9.76 -17.21
C LYS A 468 -19.36 8.49 -16.88
N ALA A 469 -18.15 8.36 -17.43
CA ALA A 469 -17.31 7.19 -17.18
C ALA A 469 -16.94 7.03 -15.69
N ALA A 470 -16.60 8.12 -15.00
CA ALA A 470 -16.27 8.08 -13.58
C ALA A 470 -17.51 7.83 -12.70
N TRP A 471 -18.66 8.38 -13.07
CA TRP A 471 -19.90 8.22 -12.33
C TRP A 471 -20.47 6.81 -12.46
N GLU A 472 -20.48 6.25 -13.67
CA GLU A 472 -20.90 4.87 -13.94
C GLU A 472 -20.00 3.85 -13.22
N ALA A 473 -18.68 4.07 -13.24
CA ALA A 473 -17.74 3.25 -12.47
C ALA A 473 -18.02 3.28 -10.96
N TYR A 474 -18.42 4.45 -10.45
CA TYR A 474 -18.80 4.62 -9.05
C TYR A 474 -20.12 3.88 -8.72
N LEU A 475 -21.17 4.05 -9.53
CA LEU A 475 -22.45 3.35 -9.34
C LEU A 475 -22.28 1.83 -9.39
N SER A 476 -21.50 1.34 -10.37
CA SER A 476 -21.15 -0.07 -10.49
C SER A 476 -20.46 -0.60 -9.22
N ARG A 477 -19.53 0.18 -8.64
CA ARG A 477 -18.85 -0.19 -7.39
C ARG A 477 -19.78 -0.17 -6.18
N LEU A 478 -20.72 0.77 -6.15
CA LEU A 478 -21.75 0.87 -5.11
C LEU A 478 -22.77 -0.28 -5.20
N GLY A 479 -22.91 -0.88 -6.38
CA GLY A 479 -23.85 -1.97 -6.67
C GLY A 479 -25.26 -1.46 -7.00
N VAL A 480 -25.35 -0.31 -7.69
CA VAL A 480 -26.61 0.34 -8.10
C VAL A 480 -26.69 0.44 -9.61
#